data_AF-A0A8S3QDD3-F1
#
_entry.id   AF-A0A8S3QDD3-F1
#
_cell.length_a   1.000
_cell.length_b   1.000
_cell.length_c   1.000
_cell.angle_alpha   90.00
_cell.angle_beta   90.00
_cell.angle_gamma   90.00
#
_symmetry.space_group_name_H-M   'P 1'
#
loop_
_entity.id
_entity.type
_entity.pdbx_description
1 polymer ?
#
loop_
_entity_poly.entity_id
_entity_poly.type
_entity_poly.pdbx_seq_one_letter_code
_entity_poly.pdbx_strand_id
1 'polypeptide(L)'
;MPCENNSDKKGNKKNVQTVQTLLAAKKGSDKGNPAKRTHTDVSMDSSTDMTIELSNLHHDLDSIKESLEGVVKRTDFDKALKNIVRKDDLETIVTSIVTKLVDSRKFNIKVMNFPENKDENFIEIFKNKIVKDTLKITIRPDEIQAIHRIPGKQGEHRPFIVKLINSEVKYRIMREKKKHA
;
A
#
# COMPACT_ATOMS: atom_id res chain seq x y z
N MET A 1 -21.28 29.69 -9.64
CA MET A 1 -21.95 28.95 -8.55
C MET A 1 -20.89 28.45 -7.58
N PRO A 2 -20.81 28.98 -6.36
CA PRO A 2 -19.97 28.44 -5.31
C PRO A 2 -20.74 27.35 -4.55
N CYS A 3 -20.06 26.25 -4.20
CA CYS A 3 -20.61 25.28 -3.25
C CYS A 3 -19.70 25.26 -2.01
N GLU A 4 -20.38 25.48 -0.90
CA GLU A 4 -19.90 25.62 0.46
C GLU A 4 -19.55 24.27 1.11
N ASN A 5 -18.67 24.37 2.12
CA ASN A 5 -18.68 23.67 3.41
C ASN A 5 -18.80 22.13 3.47
N ASN A 6 -17.85 21.49 4.16
CA ASN A 6 -18.20 20.82 5.41
C ASN A 6 -17.01 20.53 6.33
N SER A 7 -17.32 20.69 7.61
CA SER A 7 -16.47 20.90 8.76
C SER A 7 -15.96 19.61 9.41
N ASP A 8 -14.80 19.77 10.04
CA ASP A 8 -14.05 18.79 10.82
C ASP A 8 -14.83 18.23 12.02
N LYS A 9 -14.86 16.88 12.10
CA LYS A 9 -15.37 16.14 13.26
C LYS A 9 -14.32 16.16 14.38
N LYS A 10 -14.62 16.90 15.45
CA LYS A 10 -13.89 16.88 16.73
C LYS A 10 -13.97 15.50 17.40
N GLY A 11 -12.82 15.09 17.91
CA GLY A 11 -12.54 13.77 18.49
C GLY A 11 -13.29 13.47 19.78
N ASN A 12 -13.67 12.19 19.91
CA ASN A 12 -14.28 11.62 21.10
C ASN A 12 -13.19 10.95 21.94
N LYS A 13 -12.80 11.59 23.07
CA LYS A 13 -11.88 11.02 24.06
C LYS A 13 -12.64 9.95 24.88
N LYS A 14 -12.33 8.67 24.68
CA LYS A 14 -12.78 7.61 25.59
C LYS A 14 -11.81 7.48 26.76
N ASN A 15 -12.38 7.70 27.94
CA ASN A 15 -11.80 7.57 29.26
C ASN A 15 -11.51 6.09 29.54
N VAL A 16 -10.25 5.73 29.83
CA VAL A 16 -9.86 4.36 30.21
C VAL A 16 -9.78 4.33 31.73
N GLN A 17 -10.77 3.70 32.37
CA GLN A 17 -10.72 3.39 33.81
C GLN A 17 -9.81 2.19 34.03
N THR A 18 -8.78 2.40 34.85
CA THR A 18 -7.85 1.39 35.35
C THR A 18 -8.56 0.49 36.37
N VAL A 19 -8.63 -0.81 36.08
CA VAL A 19 -9.11 -1.83 37.02
C VAL A 19 -8.01 -2.09 38.05
N GLN A 20 -8.23 -1.70 39.31
CA GLN A 20 -7.34 -2.03 40.42
C GLN A 20 -7.55 -3.48 40.89
N THR A 21 -6.44 -4.20 40.95
CA THR A 21 -6.29 -5.59 41.39
C THR A 21 -6.52 -5.71 42.91
N LEU A 22 -7.53 -6.46 43.34
CA LEU A 22 -7.67 -6.91 44.74
C LEU A 22 -7.12 -8.33 44.87
N LEU A 23 -5.88 -8.45 45.38
CA LEU A 23 -5.26 -9.73 45.76
C LEU A 23 -4.82 -9.68 47.23
N ALA A 24 -5.57 -10.45 48.03
CA ALA A 24 -5.15 -11.30 49.16
C ALA A 24 -4.18 -10.77 50.25
N ALA A 25 -4.66 -10.82 51.50
CA ALA A 25 -3.87 -11.32 52.64
C ALA A 25 -4.79 -11.89 53.75
N LYS A 26 -4.87 -13.22 53.81
CA LYS A 26 -5.42 -14.01 54.91
C LYS A 26 -4.24 -14.70 55.62
N LYS A 27 -4.05 -14.45 56.92
CA LYS A 27 -3.29 -15.23 57.94
C LYS A 27 -3.40 -14.46 59.27
N GLY A 28 -4.17 -14.90 60.28
CA GLY A 28 -3.78 -15.83 61.37
C GLY A 28 -3.05 -15.04 62.49
N SER A 29 -3.19 -15.20 63.80
CA SER A 29 -3.83 -16.13 64.75
C SER A 29 -3.54 -15.58 66.16
N ASP A 30 -4.48 -15.62 67.12
CA ASP A 30 -4.30 -16.19 68.49
C ASP A 30 -5.23 -15.65 69.60
N LYS A 31 -5.97 -16.61 70.18
CA LYS A 31 -6.23 -16.92 71.61
C LYS A 31 -7.15 -16.04 72.49
N GLY A 32 -8.20 -16.69 73.03
CA GLY A 32 -8.83 -16.27 74.30
C GLY A 32 -10.17 -16.91 74.71
N ASN A 33 -10.15 -18.19 75.13
CA ASN A 33 -11.02 -18.92 76.12
C ASN A 33 -12.58 -18.95 76.06
N PRO A 34 -13.22 -19.99 76.68
CA PRO A 34 -14.49 -20.56 76.24
C PRO A 34 -15.70 -20.18 77.12
N ALA A 35 -16.88 -20.09 76.50
CA ALA A 35 -18.16 -20.06 77.20
C ALA A 35 -19.13 -21.12 76.65
N LYS A 36 -19.89 -21.70 77.58
CA LYS A 36 -20.76 -22.87 77.48
C LYS A 36 -22.09 -22.58 76.77
N ARG A 37 -22.63 -23.63 76.12
CA ARG A 37 -24.05 -23.89 75.72
C ARG A 37 -24.57 -22.94 74.64
N THR A 38 -25.27 -23.37 73.59
CA THR A 38 -26.45 -24.24 73.53
C THR A 38 -26.56 -24.87 72.13
N HIS A 39 -27.05 -26.12 72.06
CA HIS A 39 -27.48 -26.75 70.82
C HIS A 39 -28.74 -26.00 70.35
N THR A 40 -28.62 -25.25 69.26
CA THR A 40 -29.76 -24.63 68.55
C THR A 40 -29.62 -24.96 67.09
N ASP A 41 -30.73 -25.44 66.54
CA ASP A 41 -30.91 -26.03 65.23
C ASP A 41 -30.18 -25.28 64.09
N VAL A 42 -29.50 -26.05 63.25
CA VAL A 42 -28.92 -25.58 62.00
C VAL A 42 -30.07 -25.28 61.05
N SER A 43 -30.41 -24.00 60.91
CA SER A 43 -31.40 -23.53 59.95
C SER A 43 -30.97 -23.91 58.54
N MET A 44 -31.86 -24.58 57.82
CA MET A 44 -31.76 -25.00 56.41
C MET A 44 -31.95 -23.82 55.44
N ASP A 45 -31.52 -22.61 55.81
CA ASP A 45 -31.55 -21.43 54.93
C ASP A 45 -30.28 -21.25 54.09
N SER A 46 -29.25 -22.08 54.31
CA SER A 46 -27.98 -21.98 53.55
C SER A 46 -28.09 -22.46 52.10
N SER A 47 -29.13 -23.21 51.73
CA SER A 47 -29.30 -23.72 50.37
C SER A 47 -29.79 -22.65 49.40
N THR A 48 -30.58 -21.67 49.85
CA THR A 48 -31.14 -20.60 49.00
C THR A 48 -30.08 -19.57 48.62
N ASP A 49 -29.22 -19.17 49.56
CA ASP A 49 -28.08 -18.27 49.30
C ASP A 49 -27.10 -18.87 48.29
N MET A 50 -26.81 -20.17 48.40
CA MET A 50 -25.91 -20.84 47.46
C MET A 50 -26.48 -20.87 46.02
N THR A 51 -27.81 -21.05 45.87
CA THR A 51 -28.47 -20.93 44.55
C THR A 51 -28.41 -19.51 43.97
N ILE A 52 -28.51 -18.48 44.81
CA ILE A 52 -28.41 -17.08 44.37
C ILE A 52 -26.98 -16.79 43.90
N GLU A 53 -25.96 -17.21 44.64
CA GLU A 53 -24.56 -17.08 44.23
C GLU A 53 -24.26 -17.81 42.92
N LEU A 54 -24.79 -19.04 42.74
CA LEU A 54 -24.66 -19.81 41.49
C LEU A 54 -25.31 -19.11 40.29
N SER A 55 -26.46 -18.46 40.50
CA SER A 55 -27.17 -17.71 39.46
C SER A 55 -26.44 -16.44 39.06
N ASN A 56 -25.87 -15.72 40.03
CA ASN A 56 -25.05 -14.53 39.79
C ASN A 56 -23.77 -14.91 39.02
N LEU A 57 -23.14 -16.02 39.38
CA LEU A 57 -21.95 -16.52 38.69
C LEU A 57 -22.26 -16.91 37.23
N HIS A 58 -23.42 -17.50 36.97
CA HIS A 58 -23.86 -17.79 35.60
C HIS A 58 -24.08 -16.51 34.80
N HIS A 59 -24.69 -15.50 35.41
CA HIS A 59 -24.91 -14.21 34.76
C HIS A 59 -23.59 -13.51 34.41
N ASP A 60 -22.61 -13.55 35.32
CA ASP A 60 -21.28 -13.00 35.09
C ASP A 60 -20.55 -13.74 33.95
N LEU A 61 -20.67 -15.08 33.90
CA LEU A 61 -20.08 -15.88 32.83
C LEU A 61 -20.70 -15.57 31.46
N ASP A 62 -22.02 -15.40 31.40
CA ASP A 62 -22.72 -15.01 30.18
C ASP A 62 -22.32 -13.59 29.75
N SER A 63 -22.22 -12.65 30.70
CA SER A 63 -21.77 -11.28 30.42
C SER A 63 -20.32 -11.22 29.92
N ILE A 64 -19.42 -12.02 30.52
CA ILE A 64 -18.03 -12.15 30.08
C ILE A 64 -17.97 -12.77 28.68
N LYS A 65 -18.79 -13.79 28.40
CA LYS A 65 -18.85 -14.45 27.10
C LYS A 65 -19.34 -13.51 26.00
N GLU A 66 -20.41 -12.75 26.24
CA GLU A 66 -20.89 -11.71 25.32
C GLU A 66 -19.84 -10.63 25.08
N SER A 67 -19.15 -10.21 26.14
CA SER A 67 -18.05 -9.25 26.05
C SER A 67 -16.86 -9.78 25.23
N LEU A 68 -16.60 -11.09 25.29
CA LEU A 68 -15.52 -11.75 24.54
C LEU A 68 -15.88 -11.99 23.06
N GLU A 69 -17.16 -12.22 22.75
CA GLU A 69 -17.64 -12.39 21.37
C GLU A 69 -17.45 -11.12 20.52
N GLY A 70 -17.39 -9.94 21.14
CA GLY A 70 -17.05 -8.66 20.52
C GLY A 70 -15.55 -8.37 20.39
N VAL A 71 -14.67 -9.25 20.90
CA VAL A 71 -13.21 -9.08 20.79
C VAL A 71 -12.77 -9.49 19.39
N VAL A 72 -11.96 -8.62 18.78
CA VAL A 72 -11.43 -8.79 17.41
C VAL A 72 -10.84 -10.19 17.24
N LYS A 73 -11.40 -10.97 16.31
CA LYS A 73 -10.92 -12.33 16.04
C LYS A 73 -9.68 -12.25 15.17
N ARG A 74 -8.79 -13.25 15.27
CA ARG A 74 -7.62 -13.38 14.39
C ARG A 74 -7.99 -13.31 12.90
N THR A 75 -9.16 -13.83 12.55
CA THR A 75 -9.72 -13.78 11.19
C THR A 75 -9.99 -12.36 10.69
N ASP A 76 -10.31 -11.43 11.59
CA ASP A 76 -10.57 -10.04 11.24
C ASP A 76 -9.25 -9.31 10.94
N PHE A 77 -8.19 -9.64 11.68
CA PHE A 77 -6.83 -9.20 11.36
C PHE A 77 -6.35 -9.77 10.03
N ASP A 78 -6.56 -11.06 9.75
CA ASP A 78 -6.17 -11.67 8.46
C ASP A 78 -6.91 -11.04 7.27
N LYS A 79 -8.19 -10.70 7.44
CA LYS A 79 -8.97 -9.96 6.44
C LYS A 79 -8.44 -8.55 6.24
N ALA A 80 -8.08 -7.84 7.32
CA ALA A 80 -7.48 -6.51 7.22
C ALA A 80 -6.11 -6.56 6.53
N LEU A 81 -5.27 -7.55 6.86
CA LEU A 81 -3.95 -7.77 6.28
C LEU A 81 -3.99 -8.16 4.79
N LYS A 82 -5.04 -8.87 4.34
CA LYS A 82 -5.22 -9.17 2.90
C LYS A 82 -5.42 -7.93 2.04
N ASN A 83 -5.97 -6.85 2.61
CA ASN A 83 -6.16 -5.58 1.90
C ASN A 83 -4.94 -4.66 1.97
N ILE A 84 -3.91 -5.03 2.74
CA ILE A 84 -2.67 -4.29 2.82
C ILE A 84 -1.76 -4.78 1.70
N VAL A 85 -1.40 -3.86 0.80
CA VAL A 85 -0.37 -4.10 -0.21
C VAL A 85 0.91 -4.50 0.50
N ARG A 86 1.40 -5.71 0.24
CA ARG A 86 2.67 -6.15 0.81
C ARG A 86 3.79 -5.31 0.22
N LYS A 87 4.77 -4.98 1.05
CA LYS A 87 5.92 -4.17 0.65
C LYS A 87 6.62 -4.77 -0.59
N ASP A 88 6.74 -6.09 -0.64
CA ASP A 88 7.42 -6.81 -1.73
C ASP A 88 6.66 -6.70 -3.06
N ASP A 89 5.32 -6.73 -3.02
CA ASP A 89 4.47 -6.55 -4.20
C ASP A 89 4.63 -5.12 -4.75
N LEU A 90 4.63 -4.14 -3.86
CA LEU A 90 4.85 -2.74 -4.22
C LEU A 90 6.24 -2.54 -4.84
N GLU A 91 7.28 -3.08 -4.21
CA GLU A 91 8.66 -2.99 -4.71
C GLU A 91 8.78 -3.62 -6.11
N THR A 92 8.15 -4.77 -6.33
CA THR A 92 8.11 -5.44 -7.63
C THR A 92 7.43 -4.58 -8.69
N ILE A 93 6.26 -4.01 -8.37
CA ILE A 93 5.50 -3.14 -9.28
C ILE A 93 6.32 -1.90 -9.63
N VAL A 94 6.87 -1.22 -8.62
CA VAL A 94 7.67 -0.01 -8.81
C VAL A 94 8.90 -0.30 -9.66
N THR A 95 9.63 -1.37 -9.35
CA THR A 95 10.81 -1.78 -10.12
C THR A 95 10.45 -2.07 -11.58
N SER A 96 9.36 -2.80 -11.83
CA SER A 96 8.88 -3.08 -13.19
C SER A 96 8.53 -1.82 -13.97
N ILE A 97 7.83 -0.86 -13.35
CA ILE A 97 7.47 0.42 -13.97
C ILE A 97 8.73 1.24 -14.27
N VAL A 98 9.63 1.37 -13.30
CA VAL A 98 10.87 2.14 -13.43
C VAL A 98 11.74 1.55 -14.54
N THR A 99 11.96 0.24 -14.54
CA THR A 99 12.76 -0.44 -15.58
C THR A 99 12.18 -0.21 -16.97
N LYS A 100 10.86 -0.37 -17.16
CA LYS A 100 10.19 -0.10 -18.46
C LYS A 100 10.36 1.35 -18.90
N LEU A 101 10.23 2.31 -17.98
CA LEU A 101 10.41 3.73 -18.29
C LEU A 101 11.86 4.06 -18.64
N VAL A 102 12.82 3.49 -17.91
CA VAL A 102 14.25 3.68 -18.16
C VAL A 102 14.62 3.07 -19.50
N ASP A 103 14.21 1.85 -19.80
CA ASP A 103 14.50 1.18 -21.08
C ASP A 103 13.89 1.91 -22.27
N SER A 104 12.63 2.34 -22.13
CA SER A 104 11.98 3.16 -23.15
C SER A 104 12.78 4.45 -23.40
N ARG A 105 13.32 5.10 -22.38
CA ARG A 105 14.14 6.30 -22.58
C ARG A 105 15.57 5.98 -23.01
N LYS A 106 16.12 4.81 -22.70
CA LYS A 106 17.52 4.47 -22.94
C LYS A 106 17.81 4.21 -24.42
N PHE A 107 16.86 3.60 -25.13
CA PHE A 107 17.07 3.18 -26.52
C PHE A 107 16.32 4.01 -27.56
N ASN A 108 15.32 4.80 -27.13
CA ASN A 108 14.49 5.56 -28.06
C ASN A 108 14.97 7.00 -28.27
N ILE A 109 14.94 7.48 -29.51
CA ILE A 109 15.12 8.88 -29.89
C ILE A 109 13.82 9.40 -30.47
N LYS A 110 13.34 10.52 -29.95
CA LYS A 110 12.17 11.22 -30.50
C LYS A 110 12.63 12.38 -31.38
N VAL A 111 12.19 12.39 -32.62
CA VAL A 111 12.42 13.48 -33.56
C VAL A 111 11.15 14.32 -33.64
N MET A 112 11.28 15.62 -33.38
CA MET A 112 10.16 16.57 -33.37
C MET A 112 10.14 17.37 -34.67
N ASN A 113 8.95 17.86 -35.05
CA ASN A 113 8.73 18.82 -36.13
C ASN A 113 9.21 18.37 -37.51
N PHE A 114 9.28 17.06 -37.77
CA PHE A 114 9.66 16.56 -39.09
C PHE A 114 8.45 16.61 -40.04
N PRO A 115 8.58 17.15 -41.26
CA PRO A 115 7.49 17.23 -42.23
C PRO A 115 6.98 15.82 -42.60
N GLU A 116 5.71 15.70 -42.96
CA GLU A 116 5.09 14.42 -43.35
C GLU A 116 4.97 14.29 -44.87
N ASN A 117 5.50 13.21 -45.42
CA ASN A 117 5.29 12.77 -46.79
C ASN A 117 4.58 11.40 -46.80
N LYS A 118 3.88 11.08 -47.90
CA LYS A 118 3.06 9.85 -47.98
C LYS A 118 3.91 8.57 -48.07
N ASP A 119 5.05 8.63 -48.76
CA ASP A 119 5.90 7.47 -49.05
C ASP A 119 7.29 7.63 -48.40
N GLU A 120 7.32 7.79 -47.08
CA GLU A 120 8.56 8.02 -46.34
C GLU A 120 9.30 6.73 -46.00
N ASN A 121 10.53 6.58 -46.52
CA ASN A 121 11.49 5.65 -45.95
C ASN A 121 12.14 6.28 -44.71
N PHE A 122 11.54 6.06 -43.54
CA PHE A 122 12.01 6.65 -42.28
C PHE A 122 13.46 6.28 -41.93
N ILE A 123 13.91 5.07 -42.28
CA ILE A 123 15.28 4.62 -42.01
C ILE A 123 16.27 5.49 -42.77
N GLU A 124 16.04 5.69 -44.07
CA GLU A 124 16.90 6.53 -44.90
C GLU A 124 16.84 8.00 -44.48
N ILE A 125 15.66 8.50 -44.16
CA ILE A 125 15.47 9.87 -43.66
C ILE A 125 16.28 10.11 -42.39
N PHE A 126 16.15 9.23 -41.40
CA PHE A 126 16.87 9.36 -40.14
C PHE A 126 18.38 9.25 -40.35
N LYS A 127 18.83 8.24 -41.10
CA LYS A 127 20.25 8.00 -41.36
C LYS A 127 20.91 9.13 -42.15
N ASN A 128 20.32 9.52 -43.28
CA ASN A 128 20.93 10.46 -44.21
C ASN A 128 20.68 11.91 -43.74
N LYS A 129 19.42 12.34 -43.65
CA LYS A 129 19.09 13.76 -43.40
C LYS A 129 19.42 14.21 -41.98
N ILE A 130 19.16 13.37 -40.99
CA ILE A 130 19.32 13.78 -39.57
C ILE A 130 20.72 13.44 -39.09
N VAL A 131 21.15 12.20 -39.21
CA VAL A 131 22.39 11.74 -38.57
C VAL A 131 23.61 12.11 -39.40
N LYS A 132 23.60 11.83 -40.71
CA LYS A 132 24.76 12.07 -41.57
C LYS A 132 24.91 13.54 -41.94
N ASP A 133 23.86 14.16 -42.46
CA ASP A 133 23.95 15.53 -43.00
C ASP A 133 24.06 16.57 -41.89
N THR A 134 23.30 16.40 -40.79
CA THR A 134 23.32 17.37 -39.68
C THR A 134 24.44 17.12 -38.67
N LEU A 135 24.70 15.86 -38.31
CA LEU A 135 25.62 15.51 -37.21
C LEU A 135 26.94 14.89 -37.69
N LYS A 136 27.09 14.60 -38.98
CA LYS A 136 28.29 13.95 -39.57
C LYS A 136 28.64 12.60 -38.93
N ILE A 137 27.64 11.90 -38.38
CA ILE A 137 27.81 10.55 -37.82
C ILE A 137 27.39 9.53 -38.87
N THR A 138 28.08 8.40 -38.92
CA THR A 138 27.65 7.24 -39.73
C THR A 138 26.99 6.20 -38.84
N ILE A 139 25.81 5.71 -39.24
CA ILE A 139 25.03 4.67 -38.57
C ILE A 139 24.65 3.61 -39.59
N ARG A 140 24.70 2.34 -39.18
CA ARG A 140 24.25 1.23 -40.03
C ARG A 140 22.73 1.03 -39.89
N PRO A 141 22.02 0.65 -40.96
CA PRO A 141 20.59 0.34 -40.89
C PRO A 141 20.28 -0.70 -39.79
N ASP A 142 21.15 -1.70 -39.63
CA ASP A 142 20.99 -2.78 -38.65
C ASP A 142 21.05 -2.29 -37.19
N GLU A 143 21.53 -1.07 -36.93
CA GLU A 143 21.53 -0.49 -35.58
C GLU A 143 20.15 0.08 -35.20
N ILE A 144 19.22 0.18 -36.16
CA ILE A 144 17.85 0.66 -35.96
C ILE A 144 16.93 -0.55 -35.84
N GLN A 145 16.37 -0.75 -34.65
CA GLN A 145 15.44 -1.84 -34.39
C GLN A 145 14.05 -1.56 -34.98
N ALA A 146 13.56 -0.35 -34.80
CA ALA A 146 12.24 0.05 -35.27
C ALA A 146 12.18 1.56 -35.44
N ILE A 147 11.39 2.01 -36.42
CA ILE A 147 11.12 3.42 -36.63
C ILE A 147 9.69 3.59 -37.11
N HIS A 148 8.95 4.49 -36.46
CA HIS A 148 7.57 4.77 -36.84
C HIS A 148 7.14 6.15 -36.34
N ARG A 149 6.14 6.71 -37.04
CA ARG A 149 5.51 7.97 -36.67
C ARG A 149 4.53 7.74 -35.50
N ILE A 150 4.48 8.70 -34.58
CA ILE A 150 3.50 8.68 -33.49
C ILE A 150 2.12 8.99 -34.10
N PRO A 151 1.06 8.23 -33.77
CA PRO A 151 -0.28 8.49 -34.28
C PRO A 151 -0.77 9.89 -33.90
N GLY A 152 -1.52 10.52 -34.81
CA GLY A 152 -2.01 11.89 -34.69
C GLY A 152 -2.68 12.35 -35.99
N LYS A 153 -3.12 13.60 -36.05
CA LYS A 153 -3.77 14.20 -37.22
C LYS A 153 -2.84 14.16 -38.44
N GLN A 154 -3.32 13.60 -39.54
CA GLN A 154 -2.58 13.55 -40.81
C GLN A 154 -2.40 14.95 -41.39
N GLY A 155 -1.25 15.21 -41.99
CA GLY A 155 -0.89 16.51 -42.57
C GLY A 155 -0.25 17.50 -41.59
N GLU A 156 -0.28 17.20 -40.28
CA GLU A 156 0.50 17.95 -39.28
C GLU A 156 1.90 17.35 -39.11
N HIS A 157 2.84 18.13 -38.55
CA HIS A 157 4.21 17.68 -38.25
C HIS A 157 4.23 16.73 -37.05
N ARG A 158 3.76 15.49 -37.24
CA ARG A 158 3.79 14.45 -36.20
C ARG A 158 5.23 14.00 -35.93
N PRO A 159 5.60 13.84 -34.65
CA PRO A 159 6.91 13.30 -34.29
C PRO A 159 7.01 11.82 -34.66
N PHE A 160 8.23 11.35 -34.89
CA PHE A 160 8.52 9.92 -35.02
C PHE A 160 9.53 9.47 -33.98
N ILE A 161 9.44 8.18 -33.62
CA ILE A 161 10.33 7.54 -32.64
C ILE A 161 11.21 6.54 -33.37
N VAL A 162 12.50 6.61 -33.07
CA VAL A 162 13.51 5.65 -33.52
C VAL A 162 13.97 4.84 -32.32
N LYS A 163 13.80 3.52 -32.37
CA LYS A 163 14.35 2.59 -31.39
C LYS A 163 15.65 2.02 -31.92
N LEU A 164 16.73 2.23 -31.18
CA LEU A 164 18.06 1.72 -31.52
C LEU A 164 18.33 0.42 -30.77
N ILE A 165 19.11 -0.49 -31.37
CA ILE A 165 19.52 -1.74 -30.72
C ILE A 165 20.47 -1.45 -29.56
N ASN A 166 21.46 -0.57 -29.77
CA ASN A 166 22.47 -0.24 -28.76
C ASN A 166 22.30 1.21 -28.28
N SER A 167 22.29 1.39 -26.96
CA SER A 167 22.22 2.72 -26.33
C SER A 167 23.44 3.58 -26.61
N GLU A 168 24.61 2.99 -26.88
CA GLU A 168 25.84 3.74 -27.21
C GLU A 168 25.67 4.57 -28.49
N VAL A 169 24.96 4.03 -29.48
CA VAL A 169 24.63 4.74 -30.72
C VAL A 169 23.77 5.96 -30.41
N LYS A 170 22.78 5.80 -29.52
CA LYS A 170 21.98 6.93 -29.04
C LYS A 170 22.86 7.98 -28.35
N TYR A 171 23.72 7.56 -27.42
CA TYR A 171 24.60 8.47 -26.69
C TYR A 171 25.49 9.27 -27.63
N ARG A 172 26.06 8.62 -28.65
CA ARG A 172 26.87 9.27 -29.68
C ARG A 172 26.07 10.35 -30.43
N ILE A 173 24.87 10.01 -30.92
CA ILE A 173 23.98 10.97 -31.60
C ILE A 173 23.62 12.14 -30.69
N MET A 174 23.20 11.86 -29.45
CA MET A 174 22.75 12.89 -28.51
C MET A 174 23.89 13.81 -28.08
N ARG A 175 25.12 13.29 -27.97
CA ARG A 175 26.31 14.07 -27.65
C ARG A 175 26.66 15.04 -28.77
N GLU A 176 26.67 14.60 -30.03
CA GLU A 176 26.93 15.50 -31.16
C GLU A 176 25.78 16.50 -31.33
N LYS A 177 24.53 16.06 -31.18
CA LYS A 177 23.36 16.97 -31.22
C LYS A 177 23.51 18.12 -30.23
N LYS A 178 24.02 17.85 -29.02
CA LYS A 178 24.24 18.89 -28.00
C LYS A 178 25.34 19.89 -28.40
N LYS A 179 26.29 19.52 -29.25
CA LYS A 179 27.32 20.45 -29.75
C LYS A 179 26.82 21.35 -30.89
N HIS A 180 25.80 20.90 -31.60
CA HIS A 180 25.20 21.61 -32.74
C HIS A 180 23.92 22.39 -32.37
N ALA A 181 23.49 22.34 -31.11
CA ALA A 181 22.37 23.11 -30.56
C ALA A 181 22.89 24.36 -29.87
#